data_AF-A0A7J7PMC8-F1
#
_entry.id   AF-A0A7J7PMC8-F1
#
_cell.length_a   1.000
_cell.length_b   1.000
_cell.length_c   1.000
_cell.angle_alpha   90.00
_cell.angle_beta   90.00
_cell.angle_gamma   90.00
#
_symmetry.space_group_name_H-M   'P 1'
#
loop_
_entity.id
_entity.type
_entity.pdbx_description
1 polymer ?
#
loop_
_entity_poly.entity_id
_entity_poly.type
_entity_poly.pdbx_seq_one_letter_code
_entity_poly.pdbx_strand_id
1 'polypeptide(L)'
;MDSVKEAADKAATAVDSGLNQASSTVRSTLAQATATAQGWLAHGETYWNTAKAHANETVGYFGTLEDEAVGYLKGGLEYCVHHPYVSYPAAAAITLAALPGVRRAAYRATLGRLRNPEAVVSSAEAKLSTIGAKAEEFGAESRKLQGRAQLAHEEMMRGYTKLKAARQELQRLESAVGRSERMAGAVLSDLRAMRQNPRATELRSEAALKLSLLRQQRSALQKEIKWIAAKDV
;
A
#
# COMPACT_ATOMS: atom_id res chain seq x y z
N MET A 1 47.22 -31.94 -57.76
CA MET A 1 47.20 -32.26 -56.31
C MET A 1 48.20 -31.40 -55.53
N ASP A 2 49.19 -30.77 -56.17
CA ASP A 2 50.27 -30.07 -55.45
C ASP A 2 49.91 -28.65 -54.94
N SER A 3 48.98 -27.96 -55.60
CA SER A 3 48.52 -26.62 -55.15
C SER A 3 47.76 -26.63 -53.83
N VAL A 4 47.17 -27.76 -53.44
CA VAL A 4 46.38 -27.89 -52.21
C VAL A 4 47.27 -28.14 -51.00
N LYS A 5 48.41 -28.83 -51.19
CA LYS A 5 49.37 -29.11 -50.10
C LYS A 5 50.15 -27.85 -49.69
N GLU A 6 50.61 -27.06 -50.65
CA GLU A 6 51.34 -25.82 -50.36
C GLU A 6 50.44 -24.76 -49.68
N ALA A 7 49.16 -24.73 -50.05
CA ALA A 7 48.18 -23.88 -49.37
C ALA A 7 47.91 -24.33 -47.92
N ALA A 8 47.93 -25.63 -47.65
CA ALA A 8 47.74 -26.18 -46.30
C ALA A 8 48.93 -25.88 -45.37
N ASP A 9 50.17 -25.96 -45.85
CA ASP A 9 51.36 -25.69 -45.03
C ASP A 9 51.54 -24.20 -44.71
N LYS A 10 51.19 -23.32 -45.66
CA LYS A 10 51.14 -21.87 -45.43
C LYS A 10 50.01 -21.50 -44.45
N ALA A 11 48.89 -22.20 -44.50
CA ALA A 11 47.80 -22.03 -43.53
C ALA A 11 48.22 -22.50 -42.13
N ALA A 12 48.90 -23.64 -42.01
CA ALA A 12 49.35 -24.16 -40.71
C ALA A 12 50.36 -23.23 -40.01
N THR A 13 51.35 -22.72 -40.76
CA THR A 13 52.35 -21.79 -40.21
C THR A 13 51.78 -20.40 -39.88
N ALA A 14 50.78 -19.93 -40.64
CA ALA A 14 50.05 -18.71 -40.32
C ALA A 14 49.17 -18.87 -39.06
N VAL A 15 48.61 -20.07 -38.84
CA VAL A 15 47.83 -20.38 -37.63
C VAL A 15 48.72 -20.44 -36.39
N ASP A 16 49.88 -21.09 -36.46
CA ASP A 16 50.79 -21.21 -35.31
C ASP A 16 51.43 -19.88 -34.91
N SER A 17 51.79 -19.03 -35.87
CA SER A 17 52.29 -17.69 -35.59
C SER A 17 51.18 -16.78 -35.03
N GLY A 18 49.96 -16.89 -35.55
CA GLY A 18 48.78 -16.20 -35.01
C GLY A 18 48.45 -16.63 -33.57
N LEU A 19 48.56 -17.93 -33.26
CA LEU A 19 48.29 -18.47 -31.93
C LEU A 19 49.31 -17.98 -30.89
N ASN A 20 50.58 -17.91 -31.26
CA ASN A 20 51.63 -17.44 -30.36
C ASN A 20 51.52 -15.94 -30.05
N GLN A 21 51.21 -15.12 -31.06
CA GLN A 21 50.94 -13.70 -30.85
C GLN A 21 49.71 -13.49 -29.97
N ALA A 22 48.62 -14.22 -30.22
CA ALA A 22 47.42 -14.19 -29.39
C ALA A 22 47.71 -14.61 -27.93
N SER A 23 48.56 -15.60 -27.69
CA SER A 23 48.90 -16.00 -26.32
C SER A 23 49.69 -14.93 -25.56
N SER A 24 50.59 -14.23 -26.26
CA SER A 24 51.43 -13.19 -25.66
C SER A 24 50.62 -11.95 -25.29
N THR A 25 49.64 -11.58 -26.12
CA THR A 25 48.71 -10.47 -25.85
C THR A 25 47.73 -10.81 -24.73
N VAL A 26 47.26 -12.05 -24.62
CA VAL A 26 46.44 -12.50 -23.49
C VAL A 26 47.21 -12.46 -22.16
N ARG A 27 48.49 -12.87 -22.15
CA ARG A 27 49.30 -12.83 -20.93
C ARG A 27 49.62 -11.41 -20.48
N SER A 28 49.95 -10.51 -21.40
CA SER A 28 50.25 -9.12 -21.06
C SER A 28 49.00 -8.36 -20.60
N THR A 29 47.84 -8.60 -21.22
CA THR A 29 46.57 -8.02 -20.77
C THR A 29 46.15 -8.53 -19.40
N LEU A 30 46.36 -9.82 -19.10
CA LEU A 30 46.09 -10.37 -17.77
C LEU A 30 47.03 -9.79 -16.69
N ALA A 31 48.31 -9.62 -17.00
CA ALA A 31 49.27 -8.99 -16.09
C ALA A 31 48.94 -7.51 -15.81
N GLN A 32 48.49 -6.78 -16.83
CA GLN A 32 48.03 -5.39 -16.66
C GLN A 32 46.70 -5.31 -15.91
N ALA A 33 45.78 -6.24 -16.15
CA ALA A 33 44.50 -6.32 -15.42
C ALA A 33 44.70 -6.62 -13.93
N THR A 34 45.66 -7.48 -13.59
CA THR A 34 45.97 -7.82 -12.19
C THR A 34 46.71 -6.69 -11.48
N ALA A 35 47.69 -6.04 -12.12
CA ALA A 35 48.38 -4.89 -11.55
C ALA A 35 47.44 -3.69 -11.34
N THR A 36 46.54 -3.43 -12.29
CA THR A 36 45.52 -2.39 -12.14
C THR A 36 44.54 -2.75 -11.03
N ALA A 37 44.04 -3.99 -10.97
CA ALA A 37 43.14 -4.45 -9.89
C ALA A 37 43.76 -4.28 -8.49
N GLN A 38 45.06 -4.58 -8.32
CA GLN A 38 45.76 -4.37 -7.06
C GLN A 38 45.95 -2.86 -6.74
N GLY A 39 46.21 -2.03 -7.76
CA GLY A 39 46.24 -0.57 -7.60
C GLY A 39 44.91 0.02 -7.12
N TRP A 40 43.80 -0.46 -7.67
CA TRP A 40 42.44 -0.05 -7.26
C TRP A 40 42.12 -0.42 -5.81
N LEU A 41 42.53 -1.61 -5.35
CA LEU A 41 42.33 -2.03 -3.96
C LEU A 41 43.14 -1.17 -2.98
N ALA A 42 44.41 -0.90 -3.29
CA ALA A 42 45.26 -0.03 -2.47
C ALA A 42 44.71 1.40 -2.42
N HIS A 43 44.19 1.93 -3.54
CA HIS A 43 43.55 3.24 -3.56
C HIS A 43 42.26 3.23 -2.73
N GLY A 44 41.44 2.17 -2.83
CA GLY A 44 40.23 1.99 -2.03
C GLY A 44 40.47 2.04 -0.53
N GLU A 45 41.52 1.38 -0.03
CA GLU A 45 41.87 1.43 1.40
C GLU A 45 42.31 2.84 1.84
N THR A 46 43.08 3.55 1.02
CA THR A 46 43.51 4.91 1.37
C THR A 46 42.34 5.89 1.44
N TYR A 47 41.38 5.84 0.51
CA TYR A 47 40.15 6.65 0.57
C TYR A 47 39.27 6.30 1.77
N TRP A 48 39.20 5.02 2.13
CA TRP A 48 38.43 4.58 3.28
C TRP A 48 39.03 5.07 4.61
N ASN A 49 40.35 5.02 4.74
CA ASN A 49 41.04 5.47 5.94
C ASN A 49 41.02 7.00 6.08
N THR A 50 41.14 7.76 4.99
CA THR A 50 40.99 9.23 5.02
C THR A 50 39.55 9.66 5.33
N ALA A 51 38.55 8.96 4.77
CA ALA A 51 37.15 9.22 5.10
C ALA A 51 36.84 8.96 6.59
N LYS A 52 37.38 7.88 7.17
CA LYS A 52 37.27 7.61 8.61
C LYS A 52 37.96 8.67 9.47
N ALA A 53 39.13 9.16 9.04
CA ALA A 53 39.86 10.19 9.77
C ALA A 53 39.04 11.50 9.84
N HIS A 54 38.46 11.95 8.71
CA HIS A 54 37.61 13.14 8.68
C HIS A 54 36.28 12.94 9.43
N ALA A 55 35.70 11.73 9.40
CA ALA A 55 34.51 11.42 10.20
C ALA A 55 34.81 11.51 11.70
N ASN A 56 35.95 10.99 12.17
CA ASN A 56 36.32 11.08 13.58
C ASN A 56 36.69 12.51 14.01
N GLU A 57 37.31 13.30 13.13
CA GLU A 57 37.62 14.70 13.39
C GLU A 57 36.35 15.55 13.56
N THR A 58 35.36 15.35 12.68
CA THR A 58 34.07 16.05 12.78
C THR A 58 33.31 15.66 14.05
N VAL A 59 33.26 14.36 14.39
CA VAL A 59 32.64 13.88 15.64
C VAL A 59 33.34 14.47 16.87
N GLY A 60 34.68 14.55 16.86
CA GLY A 60 35.45 15.19 17.94
C GLY A 60 35.12 16.68 18.10
N TYR A 61 35.01 17.41 16.98
CA TYR A 61 34.65 18.83 17.00
C TYR A 61 33.23 19.05 17.55
N PHE A 62 32.26 18.21 17.15
CA PHE A 62 30.91 18.26 17.72
C PHE A 62 30.91 17.94 19.22
N GLY A 63 31.71 16.97 19.67
CA GLY A 63 31.86 16.65 21.09
C GLY A 63 32.36 17.85 21.91
N THR A 64 33.34 18.61 21.39
CA THR A 64 33.86 19.79 22.10
C THR A 64 32.83 20.93 22.21
N LEU A 65 32.03 21.15 21.16
CA LEU A 65 30.95 22.15 21.19
C LEU A 65 29.81 21.72 22.12
N GLU A 66 29.50 20.42 22.14
CA GLU A 66 28.50 19.86 23.03
C GLU A 66 28.95 20.00 24.49
N ASP A 67 30.20 19.66 24.81
CA ASP A 67 30.74 19.80 26.17
C ASP A 67 30.77 21.27 26.63
N GLU A 68 31.08 22.22 25.75
CA GLU A 68 31.03 23.64 26.08
C GLU A 68 29.60 24.13 26.32
N ALA A 69 28.65 23.74 25.45
CA ALA A 69 27.24 24.08 25.61
C ALA A 69 26.63 23.47 26.88
N VAL A 70 26.93 22.20 27.15
CA VAL A 70 26.51 21.51 28.38
C VAL A 70 27.18 22.13 29.60
N GLY A 71 28.43 22.59 29.47
CA GLY A 71 29.15 23.34 30.51
C GLY A 71 28.44 24.65 30.88
N TYR A 72 28.06 25.46 29.89
CA TYR A 72 27.30 26.70 30.14
C TYR A 72 25.92 26.42 30.74
N LEU A 73 25.23 25.38 30.27
CA LEU A 73 23.93 24.98 30.84
C LEU A 73 24.07 24.53 32.29
N LYS A 74 25.11 23.74 32.60
CA LYS A 74 25.38 23.27 33.96
C LYS A 74 25.78 24.42 34.89
N GLY A 75 26.61 25.35 34.43
CA GLY A 75 26.94 26.56 35.18
C GLY A 75 25.73 27.47 35.42
N GLY A 76 24.86 27.61 34.41
CA GLY A 76 23.58 28.32 34.56
C GLY A 76 22.63 27.62 35.54
N LEU A 77 22.61 26.27 35.54
CA LEU A 77 21.81 25.48 36.48
C LEU A 77 22.34 25.61 37.91
N GLU A 78 23.66 25.51 38.11
CA GLU A 78 24.32 25.73 39.40
C GLU A 78 24.03 27.15 39.92
N TYR A 79 24.09 28.16 39.06
CA TYR A 79 23.70 29.53 39.40
C TYR A 79 22.22 29.62 39.83
N CYS A 80 21.32 28.91 39.15
CA CYS A 80 19.90 28.86 39.50
C CYS A 80 19.64 28.18 40.85
N VAL A 81 20.44 27.17 41.20
CA VAL A 81 20.38 26.46 42.49
C VAL A 81 20.85 27.37 43.63
N HIS A 82 21.88 28.18 43.40
CA HIS A 82 22.38 29.14 44.39
C HIS A 82 21.47 30.36 44.60
N HIS A 83 20.65 30.73 43.59
CA HIS A 83 19.77 31.90 43.64
C HIS A 83 18.29 31.53 43.38
N PRO A 84 17.66 30.73 44.26
CA PRO A 84 16.30 30.24 44.07
C PRO A 84 15.27 31.36 43.88
N TYR A 85 15.45 32.50 44.55
CA TYR A 85 14.52 33.63 44.47
C TYR A 85 14.48 34.33 43.10
N VAL A 86 15.53 34.20 42.29
CA VAL A 86 15.60 34.79 40.94
C VAL A 86 15.31 33.73 39.88
N SER A 87 15.73 32.49 40.11
CA SER A 87 15.61 31.41 39.13
C SER A 87 14.19 30.89 38.97
N TYR A 88 13.43 30.70 40.05
CA TYR A 88 12.03 30.24 39.97
C TYR A 88 11.12 31.18 39.17
N PRO A 89 11.09 32.50 39.41
CA PRO A 89 10.25 33.41 38.61
C PRO A 89 10.76 33.55 37.17
N ALA A 90 12.08 33.51 36.93
CA ALA A 90 12.62 33.53 35.57
C ALA A 90 12.22 32.28 34.78
N ALA A 91 12.32 31.09 35.38
CA ALA A 91 11.88 29.84 34.77
C ALA A 91 10.36 29.83 34.52
N ALA A 92 9.56 30.33 35.46
CA ALA A 92 8.12 30.49 35.28
C ALA A 92 7.78 31.47 34.13
N ALA A 93 8.51 32.58 34.00
CA ALA A 93 8.31 33.54 32.92
C ALA A 93 8.68 32.97 31.55
N ILE A 94 9.81 32.25 31.45
CA ILE A 94 10.26 31.61 30.21
C ILE A 94 9.27 30.52 29.79
N THR A 95 8.80 29.69 30.72
CA THR A 95 7.82 28.64 30.43
C THR A 95 6.47 29.23 30.00
N LEU A 96 6.01 30.31 30.65
CA LEU A 96 4.80 31.03 30.23
C LEU A 96 4.97 31.67 28.85
N ALA A 97 6.13 32.25 28.53
CA ALA A 97 6.41 32.84 27.23
C ALA A 97 6.52 31.78 26.11
N ALA A 98 6.95 30.56 26.45
CA ALA A 98 7.02 29.43 25.52
C ALA A 98 5.62 28.89 25.14
N LEU A 99 4.58 29.14 25.95
CA LEU A 99 3.22 28.71 25.63
C LEU A 99 2.71 29.39 24.35
N PRO A 100 2.14 28.63 23.40
CA PRO A 100 1.74 29.16 22.10
C PRO A 100 0.63 30.22 22.18
N GLY A 101 -0.20 30.20 23.23
CA GLY A 101 -1.23 31.21 23.48
C GLY A 101 -0.65 32.55 23.92
N VAL A 102 0.25 32.54 24.90
CA VAL A 102 0.89 33.75 25.44
C VAL A 102 1.75 34.42 24.38
N ARG A 103 2.52 33.64 23.60
CA ARG A 103 3.29 34.17 22.47
C ARG A 103 2.41 34.86 21.43
N ARG A 104 1.27 34.25 21.06
CA ARG A 104 0.32 34.87 20.10
C ARG A 104 -0.34 36.13 20.67
N ALA A 105 -0.69 36.13 21.95
CA ALA A 105 -1.28 37.28 22.62
C ALA A 105 -0.27 38.45 22.72
N ALA A 106 0.95 38.17 23.17
CA ALA A 106 2.03 39.14 23.23
C ALA A 106 2.35 39.72 21.85
N TYR A 107 2.45 38.87 20.82
CA TYR A 107 2.66 39.29 19.43
C TYR A 107 1.52 40.18 18.91
N ARG A 108 0.26 39.82 19.20
CA ARG A 108 -0.90 40.64 18.82
C ARG A 108 -0.93 41.99 19.56
N ALA A 109 -0.49 42.03 20.81
CA ALA A 109 -0.47 43.24 21.62
C ALA A 109 0.68 44.20 21.24
N THR A 110 1.86 43.67 20.85
CA THR A 110 3.06 44.48 20.58
C THR A 110 3.25 44.79 19.09
N LEU A 111 3.25 43.77 18.23
CA LEU A 111 3.50 43.92 16.78
C LEU A 111 2.21 44.14 15.99
N GLY A 112 1.05 43.78 16.54
CA GLY A 112 -0.25 44.05 15.93
C GLY A 112 -0.59 45.55 15.82
N ARG A 113 -0.04 46.38 16.72
CA ARG A 113 -0.28 47.83 16.79
C ARG A 113 0.51 48.64 15.74
N LEU A 114 1.54 48.05 15.15
CA LEU A 114 2.39 48.68 14.12
C LEU A 114 1.89 48.41 12.69
N ARG A 115 0.78 47.67 12.54
CA ARG A 115 0.25 47.30 11.23
C ARG A 115 -0.68 48.40 10.74
N ASN A 116 -0.46 48.91 9.52
CA ASN A 116 -1.33 49.92 8.91
C ASN A 116 -2.78 49.39 8.86
N PRO A 117 -3.76 50.09 9.47
CA PRO A 117 -5.16 49.64 9.50
C PRO A 117 -5.72 49.40 8.09
N GLU A 118 -5.35 50.22 7.11
CA GLU A 118 -5.83 50.09 5.72
C GLU A 118 -5.31 48.81 5.06
N ALA A 119 -4.06 48.43 5.33
CA ALA A 119 -3.48 47.18 4.83
C ALA A 119 -4.15 45.95 5.45
N VAL A 120 -4.59 46.04 6.71
CA VAL A 120 -5.34 44.95 7.36
C VAL A 120 -6.72 44.81 6.74
N VAL A 121 -7.43 45.92 6.54
CA VAL A 121 -8.76 45.96 5.91
C VAL A 121 -8.70 45.43 4.48
N SER A 122 -7.77 45.93 3.65
CA SER A 122 -7.57 45.43 2.28
C SER A 122 -7.24 43.92 2.26
N SER A 123 -6.41 43.43 3.19
CA SER A 123 -6.13 42.00 3.30
C SER A 123 -7.34 41.19 3.76
N ALA A 124 -8.24 41.78 4.55
CA ALA A 124 -9.45 41.13 5.03
C ALA A 124 -10.49 41.06 3.91
N GLU A 125 -10.64 42.11 3.09
CA GLU A 125 -11.49 42.12 1.90
C GLU A 125 -11.05 41.07 0.88
N ALA A 126 -9.74 40.98 0.59
CA ALA A 126 -9.19 39.94 -0.28
C ALA A 126 -9.43 38.52 0.29
N LYS A 127 -9.38 38.34 1.61
CA LYS A 127 -9.71 37.06 2.24
C LYS A 127 -11.20 36.76 2.17
N LEU A 128 -12.06 37.75 2.37
CA LEU A 128 -13.51 37.57 2.28
C LEU A 128 -13.95 37.23 0.85
N SER A 129 -13.36 37.86 -0.17
CA SER A 129 -13.66 37.51 -1.56
C SER A 129 -13.23 36.08 -1.90
N THR A 130 -12.04 35.65 -1.46
CA THR A 130 -11.60 34.25 -1.64
C THR A 130 -12.44 33.25 -0.87
N ILE A 131 -12.92 33.59 0.33
CA ILE A 131 -13.84 32.75 1.10
C ILE A 131 -15.19 32.67 0.39
N GLY A 132 -15.71 33.77 -0.14
CA GLY A 132 -16.94 33.80 -0.92
C GLY A 132 -16.87 32.89 -2.15
N ALA A 133 -15.80 33.01 -2.94
CA ALA A 133 -15.57 32.16 -4.11
C ALA A 133 -15.50 30.66 -3.74
N LYS A 134 -14.82 30.32 -2.65
CA LYS A 134 -14.75 28.93 -2.15
C LYS A 134 -16.09 28.41 -1.65
N ALA A 135 -16.89 29.25 -1.01
CA ALA A 135 -18.22 28.86 -0.53
C ALA A 135 -19.16 28.54 -1.71
N GLU A 136 -19.08 29.30 -2.79
CA GLU A 136 -19.82 29.01 -4.03
C GLU A 136 -19.36 27.70 -4.69
N GLU A 137 -18.04 27.48 -4.76
CA GLU A 137 -17.45 26.23 -5.26
C GLU A 137 -17.92 25.02 -4.45
N PHE A 138 -17.83 25.07 -3.11
CA PHE A 138 -18.33 24.01 -2.23
C PHE A 138 -19.84 23.82 -2.35
N GLY A 139 -20.61 24.89 -2.55
CA GLY A 139 -22.04 24.81 -2.81
C GLY A 139 -22.35 24.06 -4.11
N ALA A 140 -21.62 24.34 -5.18
CA ALA A 140 -21.77 23.66 -6.47
C ALA A 140 -21.35 22.18 -6.40
N GLU A 141 -20.21 21.89 -5.77
CA GLU A 141 -19.73 20.52 -5.54
C GLU A 141 -20.69 19.71 -4.68
N SER A 142 -21.22 20.30 -3.60
CA SER A 142 -22.20 19.66 -2.74
C SER A 142 -23.46 19.27 -3.50
N ARG A 143 -23.99 20.15 -4.36
CA ARG A 143 -25.17 19.85 -5.19
C ARG A 143 -24.88 18.73 -6.18
N LYS A 144 -23.70 18.72 -6.79
CA LYS A 144 -23.27 17.65 -7.71
C LYS A 144 -23.15 16.30 -7.00
N LEU A 145 -22.57 16.28 -5.80
CA LEU A 145 -22.44 15.08 -4.99
C LEU A 145 -23.80 14.58 -4.50
N GLN A 146 -24.69 15.49 -4.10
CA GLN A 146 -26.06 15.15 -3.72
C GLN A 146 -26.84 14.52 -4.88
N GLY A 147 -26.74 15.09 -6.09
CA GLY A 147 -27.35 14.50 -7.28
C GLY A 147 -26.83 13.10 -7.60
N ARG A 148 -25.51 12.88 -7.47
CA ARG A 148 -24.90 11.53 -7.62
C ARG A 148 -25.39 10.55 -6.56
N ALA A 149 -25.52 10.99 -5.32
CA ALA A 149 -26.01 10.16 -4.22
C ALA A 149 -27.49 9.76 -4.42
N GLN A 150 -28.33 10.68 -4.91
CA GLN A 150 -29.73 10.39 -5.22
C GLN A 150 -29.86 9.38 -6.36
N LEU A 151 -29.10 9.55 -7.45
CA LEU A 151 -29.08 8.59 -8.55
C LEU A 151 -28.61 7.20 -8.09
N ALA A 152 -27.53 7.14 -7.30
CA ALA A 152 -27.04 5.88 -6.74
C ALA A 152 -28.08 5.21 -5.83
N HIS A 153 -28.84 6.00 -5.06
CA HIS A 153 -29.93 5.49 -4.22
C HIS A 153 -31.06 4.90 -5.07
N GLU A 154 -31.48 5.59 -6.13
CA GLU A 154 -32.50 5.08 -7.06
C GLU A 154 -32.05 3.76 -7.73
N GLU A 155 -30.80 3.69 -8.18
CA GLU A 155 -30.22 2.48 -8.77
C GLU A 155 -30.15 1.34 -7.75
N MET A 156 -29.76 1.62 -6.50
CA MET A 156 -29.76 0.65 -5.42
C MET A 156 -31.16 0.10 -5.16
N MET A 157 -32.17 0.96 -5.07
CA MET A 157 -33.57 0.56 -4.87
C MET A 157 -34.09 -0.28 -6.05
N ARG A 158 -33.71 0.06 -7.29
CA ARG A 158 -34.01 -0.76 -8.48
C ARG A 158 -33.30 -2.11 -8.44
N GLY A 159 -32.04 -2.15 -8.00
CA GLY A 159 -31.29 -3.40 -7.81
C GLY A 159 -31.94 -4.29 -6.75
N TYR A 160 -32.36 -3.69 -5.64
CA TYR A 160 -33.04 -4.38 -4.54
C TYR A 160 -34.38 -5.00 -4.96
N THR A 161 -35.21 -4.27 -5.70
CA THR A 161 -36.48 -4.80 -6.21
C THR A 161 -36.28 -5.99 -7.15
N LYS A 162 -35.25 -5.95 -8.01
CA LYS A 162 -34.88 -7.09 -8.88
C LYS A 162 -34.39 -8.30 -8.07
N LEU A 163 -33.57 -8.07 -7.04
CA LEU A 163 -33.06 -9.12 -6.16
C LEU A 163 -34.20 -9.82 -5.41
N LYS A 164 -35.16 -9.04 -4.91
CA LYS A 164 -36.38 -9.54 -4.27
C LYS A 164 -37.26 -10.35 -5.22
N ALA A 165 -37.41 -9.90 -6.46
CA ALA A 165 -38.14 -10.65 -7.49
C ALA A 165 -37.47 -12.00 -7.80
N ALA A 166 -36.15 -12.01 -8.01
CA ALA A 166 -35.39 -13.24 -8.23
C ALA A 166 -35.49 -14.22 -7.05
N ARG A 167 -35.47 -13.71 -5.81
CA ARG A 167 -35.69 -14.52 -4.60
C ARG A 167 -37.05 -15.20 -4.61
N GLN A 168 -38.11 -14.47 -4.97
CA GLN A 168 -39.47 -15.03 -5.05
C GLN A 168 -39.57 -16.10 -6.13
N GLU A 169 -38.93 -15.92 -7.28
CA GLU A 169 -38.86 -16.93 -8.34
C GLU A 169 -38.13 -18.19 -7.87
N LEU A 170 -36.99 -18.04 -7.18
CA LEU A 170 -36.26 -19.16 -6.60
C LEU A 170 -37.09 -19.91 -5.55
N GLN A 171 -37.84 -19.20 -4.69
CA GLN A 171 -38.73 -19.82 -3.71
C GLN A 171 -39.88 -20.61 -4.37
N ARG A 172 -40.44 -20.08 -5.47
CA ARG A 172 -41.45 -20.80 -6.28
C ARG A 172 -40.85 -22.06 -6.90
N LEU A 173 -39.63 -21.97 -7.44
CA LEU A 173 -38.92 -23.11 -8.00
C LEU A 173 -38.59 -24.15 -6.93
N GLU A 174 -38.10 -23.74 -5.75
CA GLU A 174 -37.84 -24.64 -4.63
C GLU A 174 -39.11 -25.39 -4.20
N SER A 175 -40.25 -24.68 -4.15
CA SER A 175 -41.55 -25.27 -3.83
C SER A 175 -42.02 -26.27 -4.89
N ALA A 176 -41.76 -25.98 -6.18
CA ALA A 176 -42.05 -26.90 -7.29
C ALA A 176 -41.17 -28.15 -7.21
N VAL A 177 -39.86 -27.99 -7.05
CA VAL A 177 -38.90 -29.09 -6.87
C VAL A 177 -39.26 -29.93 -5.64
N GLY A 178 -39.65 -29.30 -4.53
CA GLY A 178 -40.10 -30.01 -3.33
C GLY A 178 -41.40 -30.80 -3.51
N ARG A 179 -42.30 -30.39 -4.42
CA ARG A 179 -43.45 -31.21 -4.82
C ARG A 179 -43.00 -32.42 -5.64
N SER A 180 -42.14 -32.22 -6.64
CA SER A 180 -41.57 -33.32 -7.45
C SER A 180 -40.75 -34.30 -6.62
N GLU A 181 -40.00 -33.83 -5.63
CA GLU A 181 -39.24 -34.66 -4.67
C GLU A 181 -40.19 -35.57 -3.88
N ARG A 182 -41.30 -35.04 -3.38
CA ARG A 182 -42.33 -35.81 -2.66
C ARG A 182 -42.99 -36.86 -3.56
N MET A 183 -43.32 -36.50 -4.80
CA MET A 183 -43.89 -37.45 -5.78
C MET A 183 -42.90 -38.57 -6.11
N ALA A 184 -41.63 -38.24 -6.39
CA ALA A 184 -40.58 -39.23 -6.64
C ALA A 184 -40.34 -40.13 -5.43
N GLY A 185 -40.41 -39.58 -4.21
CA GLY A 185 -40.35 -40.32 -2.96
C GLY A 185 -41.51 -41.32 -2.81
N ALA A 186 -42.73 -40.90 -3.14
CA ALA A 186 -43.92 -41.76 -3.13
C ALA A 186 -43.81 -42.90 -4.16
N VAL A 187 -43.41 -42.60 -5.40
CA VAL A 187 -43.16 -43.64 -6.42
C VAL A 187 -42.09 -44.63 -5.95
N LEU A 188 -41.02 -44.15 -5.34
CA LEU A 188 -39.98 -45.02 -4.80
C LEU A 188 -40.50 -45.90 -3.64
N SER A 189 -41.37 -45.39 -2.77
CA SER A 189 -41.97 -46.19 -1.70
C SER A 189 -42.93 -47.25 -2.26
N ASP A 190 -43.74 -46.91 -3.25
CA ASP A 190 -44.68 -47.84 -3.90
C ASP A 190 -43.91 -48.95 -4.61
N LEU A 191 -42.84 -48.58 -5.34
CA LEU A 191 -41.95 -49.55 -5.96
C LEU A 191 -41.27 -50.44 -4.93
N ARG A 192 -40.87 -49.95 -3.76
CA ARG A 192 -40.28 -50.78 -2.69
C ARG A 192 -41.26 -51.82 -2.13
N ALA A 193 -42.55 -51.55 -2.12
CA ALA A 193 -43.57 -52.51 -1.71
C ALA A 193 -43.70 -53.70 -2.68
N MET A 194 -43.46 -53.50 -3.98
CA MET A 194 -43.58 -54.54 -5.02
C MET A 194 -42.34 -55.45 -5.14
N ARG A 195 -42.07 -56.27 -4.12
CA ARG A 195 -40.82 -57.06 -3.97
C ARG A 195 -40.58 -58.14 -5.05
N GLN A 196 -41.60 -58.57 -5.79
CA GLN A 196 -41.53 -59.76 -6.66
C GLN A 196 -41.35 -59.45 -8.16
N ASN A 197 -41.33 -58.19 -8.60
CA ASN A 197 -41.27 -57.83 -10.02
C ASN A 197 -39.85 -57.37 -10.44
N PRO A 198 -39.17 -58.03 -11.38
CA PRO A 198 -37.81 -57.65 -11.83
C PRO A 198 -37.75 -56.27 -12.52
N ARG A 199 -38.81 -55.82 -13.20
CA ARG A 199 -38.86 -54.43 -13.71
C ARG A 199 -38.89 -53.39 -12.59
N ALA A 200 -39.40 -53.75 -11.42
CA ALA A 200 -39.45 -52.83 -10.29
C ALA A 200 -38.06 -52.57 -9.70
N THR A 201 -37.09 -53.48 -9.84
CA THR A 201 -35.72 -53.23 -9.33
C THR A 201 -34.98 -52.17 -10.16
N GLU A 202 -35.12 -52.19 -11.49
CA GLU A 202 -34.53 -51.17 -12.38
C GLU A 202 -35.17 -49.80 -12.14
N LEU A 203 -36.50 -49.75 -12.10
CA LEU A 203 -37.26 -48.52 -11.80
C LEU A 203 -36.93 -47.94 -10.42
N ARG A 204 -36.62 -48.77 -9.42
CA ARG A 204 -36.16 -48.29 -8.10
C ARG A 204 -34.83 -47.57 -8.19
N SER A 205 -33.85 -48.11 -8.93
CA SER A 205 -32.56 -47.44 -9.10
C SER A 205 -32.72 -46.10 -9.81
N GLU A 206 -33.51 -46.05 -10.89
CA GLU A 206 -33.77 -44.79 -11.59
C GLU A 206 -34.52 -43.77 -10.74
N ALA A 207 -35.58 -44.20 -10.03
CA ALA A 207 -36.34 -43.34 -9.14
C ALA A 207 -35.48 -42.81 -7.98
N ALA A 208 -34.60 -43.65 -7.42
CA ALA A 208 -33.66 -43.25 -6.38
C ALA A 208 -32.65 -42.20 -6.89
N LEU A 209 -32.11 -42.38 -8.10
CA LEU A 209 -31.20 -41.41 -8.72
C LEU A 209 -31.89 -40.06 -8.98
N LYS A 210 -33.10 -40.08 -9.56
CA LYS A 210 -33.90 -38.86 -9.80
C LYS A 210 -34.25 -38.16 -8.48
N LEU A 211 -34.59 -38.92 -7.44
CA LEU A 211 -34.86 -38.37 -6.11
C LEU A 211 -33.61 -37.71 -5.50
N SER A 212 -32.44 -38.34 -5.60
CA SER A 212 -31.20 -37.74 -5.10
C SER A 212 -30.83 -36.45 -5.83
N LEU A 213 -31.04 -36.40 -7.15
CA LEU A 213 -30.81 -35.19 -7.95
C LEU A 213 -31.75 -34.05 -7.52
N LEU A 214 -33.04 -34.34 -7.33
CA LEU A 214 -34.02 -33.34 -6.86
C LEU A 214 -33.67 -32.80 -5.47
N ARG A 215 -33.22 -33.66 -4.56
CA ARG A 215 -32.73 -33.26 -3.23
C ARG A 215 -31.52 -32.34 -3.31
N GLN A 216 -30.56 -32.69 -4.16
CA GLN A 216 -29.37 -31.88 -4.37
C GLN A 216 -29.74 -30.50 -4.94
N GLN A 217 -30.57 -30.46 -5.98
CA GLN A 217 -31.08 -29.21 -6.57
C GLN A 217 -31.82 -28.35 -5.54
N ARG A 218 -32.69 -28.95 -4.74
CA ARG A 218 -33.41 -28.23 -3.68
C ARG A 218 -32.46 -27.63 -2.64
N SER A 219 -31.46 -28.39 -2.19
CA SER A 219 -30.47 -27.90 -1.23
C SER A 219 -29.62 -26.75 -1.79
N ALA A 220 -29.31 -26.77 -3.08
CA ALA A 220 -28.63 -25.68 -3.77
C ALA A 220 -29.51 -24.42 -3.83
N LEU A 221 -30.78 -24.56 -4.25
CA LEU A 221 -31.74 -23.45 -4.27
C LEU A 221 -31.93 -22.82 -2.89
N GLN A 222 -31.99 -23.62 -1.82
CA GLN A 222 -32.09 -23.10 -0.46
C GLN A 222 -30.86 -22.30 -0.03
N LYS A 223 -29.65 -22.68 -0.47
CA LYS A 223 -28.42 -21.91 -0.19
C LYS A 223 -28.47 -20.55 -0.89
N GLU A 224 -28.87 -20.52 -2.17
CA GLU A 224 -29.02 -19.27 -2.92
C GLU A 224 -30.08 -18.35 -2.29
N ILE A 225 -31.24 -18.89 -1.92
CA ILE A 225 -32.30 -18.12 -1.27
C ILE A 225 -31.80 -17.52 0.06
N LYS A 226 -31.06 -18.30 0.87
CA LYS A 226 -30.49 -17.82 2.13
C LYS A 226 -29.42 -16.74 1.91
N TRP A 227 -28.59 -16.91 0.88
CA TRP A 227 -27.58 -15.92 0.52
C TRP A 227 -28.20 -14.60 0.08
N ILE A 228 -29.24 -14.66 -0.75
CA ILE A 228 -30.01 -13.48 -1.16
C ILE A 228 -30.69 -12.84 0.06
N ALA A 229 -31.29 -13.65 0.94
CA ALA A 229 -31.95 -13.16 2.14
C ALA A 229 -31.00 -12.46 3.13
N ALA A 230 -29.74 -12.91 3.23
CA ALA A 230 -28.74 -12.28 4.09
C ALA A 230 -28.31 -10.89 3.60
N LYS A 231 -28.57 -10.57 2.32
CA LYS A 231 -28.29 -9.26 1.73
C LYS A 231 -29.46 -8.28 1.83
N ASP A 232 -30.62 -8.72 2.34
CA ASP A 232 -31.82 -7.89 2.54
C ASP A 232 -31.78 -7.08 3.88
N VAL A 233 -30.60 -6.68 4.38
CA VAL A 233 -30.45 -5.85 5.61
C VAL A 233 -30.35 -4.37 5.27
#